data_AF-A0A5A7MFA8-F1
#
_entry.id   AF-A0A5A7MFA8-F1
#
_cell.length_a   1.000
_cell.length_b   1.000
_cell.length_c   1.000
_cell.angle_alpha   90.00
_cell.angle_beta   90.00
_cell.angle_gamma   90.00
#
_symmetry.space_group_name_H-M   'P 1'
#
loop_
_entity.id
_entity.type
_entity.pdbx_description
1 polymer ?
#
loop_
_entity_poly.entity_id
_entity_poly.type
_entity_poly.pdbx_seq_one_letter_code
_entity_poly.pdbx_strand_id
1 'polypeptide(L)'
;MFCFQPFTMSHYRQAVHTLTDLAMQTDKGIVLASTLVEHLRRQSIILPALNAIERASAEAITRANRRIYDALAEPLSDTHRRRLDDLLRRRDNGKTTWLAWLRQSPVKPNSRHMLEHIERLKAWQALDLPSGIERSVHQNRLLKIAREGGQMTPADLAKFEPQRRYATLVALAIEGMATVTDEIIDLHDRILGKLFNAAKNKHQQQFQASGKAINAKVRLFGRIGQALIEAKQAGRDPFAAIEAVMSWDAFAESVTEAQKLAQPDDFDFLHRIGESYATLRRYAPEFLAVLKLRAAPAAKNVLDAIEVLRGMNTDNARKVPADAPTDFIKPRWQKLVMTDAGIDRRYYELCALSELKNSLRSGDIWVQGSRQFKDFEDYLVPPAKFASLKQSSALPLAVATDCDRYLHDRLTLLEAQLATVNRMAAANDLPNAIITESGLKITPLDAAVPDTAQALIDQTAMILPHVKITELLLEVDEWTGFTRHFTHLKSGDLAKDKICC
;
A
#
# COMPACT_ATOMS: atom_id res chain seq x y z
N MET A 1 43.94 -24.68 31.00
CA MET A 1 42.84 -25.65 31.19
C MET A 1 41.57 -24.94 30.75
N PHE A 2 40.99 -25.29 29.60
CA PHE A 2 39.76 -24.62 29.16
C PHE A 2 38.63 -25.03 30.11
N CYS A 3 38.04 -24.07 30.83
CA CYS A 3 37.02 -24.29 31.85
C CYS A 3 35.66 -24.68 31.24
N PHE A 4 35.59 -25.81 30.53
CA PHE A 4 34.34 -26.32 29.99
C PHE A 4 33.54 -27.08 31.04
N GLN A 5 32.23 -26.83 31.12
CA GLN A 5 31.30 -27.50 32.03
C GLN A 5 30.39 -28.47 31.26
N PRO A 6 30.07 -29.67 31.81
CA PRO A 6 29.14 -30.59 31.17
C PRO A 6 27.71 -30.02 31.18
N PHE A 7 26.93 -30.36 30.15
CA PHE A 7 25.51 -30.01 30.11
C PHE A 7 24.72 -30.82 31.16
N THR A 8 23.87 -30.15 31.94
CA THR A 8 23.09 -30.76 33.02
C THR A 8 21.60 -30.43 32.88
N MET A 9 20.76 -31.10 33.68
CA MET A 9 19.34 -30.76 33.74
C MET A 9 19.06 -29.34 34.25
N SER A 10 19.96 -28.75 35.03
CA SER A 10 19.85 -27.35 35.44
C SER A 10 19.99 -26.43 34.21
N HIS A 11 21.03 -26.68 33.39
CA HIS A 11 21.26 -25.95 32.14
C HIS A 11 20.09 -26.12 31.16
N TYR A 12 19.50 -27.33 31.08
CA TYR A 12 18.31 -27.57 30.27
C TYR A 12 17.12 -26.70 30.71
N ARG A 13 16.82 -26.65 32.01
CA ARG A 13 15.71 -25.84 32.54
C ARG A 13 15.92 -24.35 32.29
N GLN A 14 17.15 -23.87 32.51
CA GLN A 14 17.53 -22.48 32.24
C GLN A 14 17.41 -22.15 30.75
N ALA A 15 17.91 -23.04 29.88
CA ALA A 15 17.77 -22.93 28.43
C ALA A 15 16.31 -22.80 28.00
N VAL A 16 15.42 -23.68 28.47
CA VAL A 16 13.98 -23.60 28.15
C VAL A 16 13.38 -22.28 28.62
N HIS A 17 13.75 -21.78 29.81
CA HIS A 17 13.27 -20.50 30.31
C HIS A 17 13.69 -19.33 29.41
N THR A 18 15.00 -19.20 29.14
CA THR A 18 15.55 -18.16 28.27
C THR A 18 14.96 -18.23 26.86
N LEU A 19 14.84 -19.44 26.30
CA LEU A 19 14.24 -19.64 24.98
C LEU A 19 12.74 -19.33 24.96
N THR A 20 12.02 -19.44 26.09
CA THR A 20 10.59 -19.13 26.13
C THR A 20 10.36 -17.66 25.80
N ASP A 21 11.19 -16.75 26.30
CA ASP A 21 11.04 -15.31 26.05
C ASP A 21 11.34 -14.95 24.58
N LEU A 22 12.32 -15.63 23.97
CA LEU A 22 12.55 -15.52 22.53
C LEU A 22 11.40 -16.17 21.73
N ALA A 23 10.85 -17.28 22.23
CA ALA A 23 9.74 -17.99 21.61
C ALA A 23 8.42 -17.20 21.63
N MET A 24 8.28 -16.24 22.55
CA MET A 24 7.19 -15.24 22.52
C MET A 24 7.23 -14.35 21.28
N GLN A 25 8.36 -14.28 20.55
CA GLN A 25 8.54 -13.44 19.37
C GLN A 25 8.61 -14.25 18.07
N THR A 26 9.20 -15.45 18.12
CA THR A 26 9.41 -16.34 16.97
C THR A 26 9.27 -17.80 17.36
N ASP A 27 8.68 -18.65 16.51
CA ASP A 27 8.70 -20.11 16.70
C ASP A 27 9.53 -20.84 15.64
N LYS A 28 10.41 -20.10 14.95
CA LYS A 28 11.39 -20.70 14.05
C LYS A 28 12.38 -21.50 14.88
N GLY A 29 12.24 -22.84 14.85
CA GLY A 29 13.09 -23.76 15.61
C GLY A 29 14.59 -23.52 15.41
N ILE A 30 15.02 -23.24 14.18
CA ILE A 30 16.43 -22.94 13.87
C ILE A 30 16.97 -21.70 14.60
N VAL A 31 16.13 -20.67 14.79
CA VAL A 31 16.54 -19.45 15.51
C VAL A 31 16.74 -19.77 16.98
N LEU A 32 15.79 -20.50 17.59
CA LEU A 32 15.88 -20.93 18.99
C LEU A 32 17.08 -21.85 19.22
N ALA A 33 17.31 -22.81 18.32
CA ALA A 33 18.44 -23.73 18.41
C ALA A 33 19.79 -22.99 18.29
N SER A 34 19.94 -22.08 17.32
CA SER A 34 21.15 -21.26 17.16
C SER A 34 21.40 -20.38 18.39
N THR A 35 20.38 -19.70 18.90
CA THR A 35 20.50 -18.90 20.13
C THR A 35 20.89 -19.76 21.34
N LEU A 36 20.33 -20.96 21.47
CA LEU A 36 20.72 -21.88 22.53
C LEU A 36 22.19 -22.29 22.42
N VAL A 37 22.63 -22.67 21.22
CA VAL A 37 24.02 -23.04 20.96
C VAL A 37 24.97 -21.89 21.31
N GLU A 38 24.65 -20.66 20.90
CA GLU A 38 25.43 -19.48 21.25
C GLU A 38 25.45 -19.22 22.76
N HIS A 39 24.30 -19.34 23.44
CA HIS A 39 24.19 -19.14 24.87
C HIS A 39 25.07 -20.14 25.66
N LEU A 40 25.00 -21.42 25.32
CA LEU A 40 25.81 -22.47 25.93
C LEU A 40 27.31 -22.24 25.68
N ARG A 41 27.68 -21.86 24.46
CA ARG A 41 29.08 -21.54 24.10
C ARG A 41 29.62 -20.36 24.91
N ARG A 42 28.85 -19.27 25.06
CA ARG A 42 29.24 -18.10 25.87
C ARG A 42 29.49 -18.46 27.34
N GLN A 43 28.80 -19.47 27.85
CA GLN A 43 28.95 -19.97 29.22
C GLN A 43 29.99 -21.09 29.34
N SER A 44 30.72 -21.41 28.27
CA SER A 44 31.66 -22.54 28.21
C SER A 44 31.01 -23.89 28.58
N ILE A 45 29.73 -24.08 28.24
CA ILE A 45 29.02 -25.35 28.44
C ILE A 45 29.20 -26.23 27.21
N ILE A 46 29.57 -27.50 27.40
CA ILE A 46 29.66 -28.50 26.33
C ILE A 46 28.27 -28.68 25.72
N LEU A 47 28.17 -28.60 24.39
CA LEU A 47 26.89 -28.75 23.70
C LEU A 47 26.31 -30.14 23.94
N PRO A 48 25.01 -30.26 24.31
CA PRO A 48 24.37 -31.55 24.41
C PRO A 48 24.10 -32.14 23.02
N ALA A 49 23.65 -33.39 22.99
CA ALA A 49 23.19 -34.02 21.76
C ALA A 49 22.05 -33.20 21.11
N LEU A 50 21.96 -33.27 19.78
CA LEU A 50 21.02 -32.46 18.99
C LEU A 50 19.56 -32.62 19.46
N ASN A 51 19.17 -33.84 19.82
CA ASN A 51 17.84 -34.16 20.34
C ASN A 51 17.47 -33.35 21.61
N ALA A 52 18.45 -33.02 22.46
CA ALA A 52 18.22 -32.22 23.66
C ALA A 52 17.99 -30.74 23.30
N ILE A 53 18.71 -30.22 22.30
CA ILE A 53 18.54 -28.86 21.76
C ILE A 53 17.15 -28.71 21.12
N GLU A 54 16.76 -29.70 20.30
CA GLU A 54 15.43 -29.76 19.66
C GLU A 54 14.32 -29.80 20.71
N ARG A 55 14.46 -30.66 21.73
CA ARG A 55 13.47 -30.80 22.79
C ARG A 55 13.34 -29.52 23.62
N ALA A 56 14.46 -28.89 23.98
CA ALA A 56 14.44 -27.61 24.70
C ALA A 56 13.73 -26.53 23.88
N SER A 57 13.99 -26.46 22.58
CA SER A 57 13.35 -25.51 21.66
C SER A 57 11.85 -25.77 21.51
N ALA A 58 11.44 -27.03 21.32
CA ALA A 58 10.04 -27.41 21.21
C ALA A 58 9.26 -27.16 22.52
N GLU A 59 9.88 -27.43 23.67
CA GLU A 59 9.30 -27.15 24.97
C GLU A 59 9.13 -25.64 25.20
N ALA A 60 10.13 -24.84 24.83
CA ALA A 60 10.04 -23.37 24.89
C ALA A 60 8.92 -22.82 23.99
N ILE A 61 8.77 -23.33 22.76
CA ILE A 61 7.65 -22.98 21.87
C ILE A 61 6.31 -23.34 22.51
N THR A 62 6.19 -24.52 23.10
CA THR A 62 4.96 -24.97 23.75
C THR A 62 4.59 -24.07 24.93
N ARG A 63 5.57 -23.69 25.76
CA ARG A 63 5.37 -22.74 26.87
C ARG A 63 4.99 -21.35 26.38
N ALA A 64 5.65 -20.85 25.34
CA ALA A 64 5.34 -19.56 24.75
C ALA A 64 3.93 -19.54 24.13
N ASN A 65 3.53 -20.60 23.41
CA ASN A 65 2.18 -20.71 22.86
C ASN A 65 1.10 -20.66 23.94
N ARG A 66 1.32 -21.35 25.07
CA ARG A 66 0.38 -21.27 26.21
C ARG A 66 0.26 -19.83 26.72
N ARG A 67 1.39 -19.16 27.00
CA ARG A 67 1.40 -17.75 27.44
C ARG A 67 0.73 -16.81 26.44
N ILE A 68 0.94 -17.02 25.14
CA ILE A 68 0.31 -16.22 24.07
C ILE A 68 -1.20 -16.45 24.06
N TYR A 69 -1.67 -17.69 24.22
CA TYR A 69 -3.10 -17.97 24.26
C TYR A 69 -3.75 -17.37 25.50
N ASP A 70 -3.11 -17.48 26.66
CA ASP A 70 -3.59 -16.89 27.91
C ASP A 70 -3.67 -15.37 27.79
N ALA A 71 -2.64 -14.71 27.26
CA ALA A 71 -2.61 -13.25 27.03
C ALA A 71 -3.76 -12.73 26.14
N LEU A 72 -4.21 -13.55 25.17
CA LEU A 72 -5.31 -13.20 24.27
C LEU A 72 -6.69 -13.63 24.80
N ALA A 73 -6.78 -14.59 25.72
CA ALA A 73 -8.03 -15.18 26.17
C ALA A 73 -8.47 -14.75 27.58
N GLU A 74 -7.53 -14.47 28.48
CA GLU A 74 -7.80 -14.05 29.86
C GLU A 74 -8.51 -12.68 29.94
N PRO A 75 -8.14 -11.65 29.15
CA PRO A 75 -8.82 -10.35 29.20
C PRO A 75 -10.25 -10.35 28.66
N LEU A 76 -10.73 -11.48 28.11
CA LEU A 76 -12.04 -11.58 27.50
C LEU A 76 -13.14 -11.77 28.55
N SER A 77 -14.13 -10.88 28.54
CA SER A 77 -15.38 -11.07 29.28
C SER A 77 -16.19 -12.23 28.71
N ASP A 78 -17.16 -12.73 29.49
CA ASP A 78 -18.11 -13.74 29.01
C ASP A 78 -18.95 -13.23 27.82
N THR A 79 -19.15 -11.92 27.70
CA THR A 79 -19.79 -11.31 26.54
C THR A 79 -18.90 -11.40 25.30
N HIS A 80 -17.59 -11.13 25.42
CA HIS A 80 -16.65 -11.31 24.30
C HIS A 80 -16.59 -12.77 23.86
N ARG A 81 -16.49 -13.70 24.82
CA ARG A 81 -16.44 -15.15 24.54
C ARG A 81 -17.69 -15.62 23.79
N ARG A 82 -18.89 -15.21 24.24
CA ARG A 82 -20.15 -15.52 23.53
C ARG A 82 -20.17 -14.99 22.11
N ARG A 83 -19.81 -13.71 21.90
CA ARG A 83 -19.75 -13.10 20.57
C ARG A 83 -18.74 -13.81 19.64
N LEU A 84 -17.60 -14.24 20.17
CA LEU A 84 -16.60 -15.01 19.44
C LEU A 84 -17.13 -16.42 19.09
N ASP A 85 -17.79 -17.10 20.01
CA ASP A 85 -18.41 -18.41 19.75
C ASP A 85 -19.55 -18.29 18.72
N ASP A 86 -20.30 -17.18 18.70
CA ASP A 86 -21.33 -16.90 17.70
C ASP A 86 -20.74 -16.79 16.27
N LEU A 87 -19.47 -16.40 16.12
CA LEU A 87 -18.79 -16.42 14.82
C LEU A 87 -18.77 -17.82 14.18
N LEU A 88 -18.73 -18.87 15.03
CA LEU A 88 -18.69 -20.26 14.59
C LEU A 88 -20.08 -20.81 14.23
N ARG A 89 -21.15 -20.09 14.60
CA ARG A 89 -22.53 -20.51 14.34
C ARG A 89 -22.99 -20.11 12.94
N ARG A 90 -24.02 -20.80 12.44
CA ARG A 90 -24.70 -20.44 11.19
C ARG A 90 -25.43 -19.11 11.35
N ARG A 91 -25.46 -18.31 10.28
CA ARG A 91 -26.30 -17.11 10.24
C ARG A 91 -27.75 -17.49 10.07
N ASP A 92 -28.66 -16.71 10.66
CA ASP A 92 -30.11 -16.96 10.65
C ASP A 92 -30.72 -17.04 9.25
N ASN A 93 -30.05 -16.42 8.26
CA ASN A 93 -30.55 -16.24 6.90
C ASN A 93 -29.77 -17.04 5.84
N GLY A 94 -28.92 -18.01 6.19
CA GLY A 94 -28.06 -18.64 5.19
C GLY A 94 -27.43 -19.99 5.53
N LYS A 95 -26.78 -20.56 4.51
CA LYS A 95 -26.00 -21.80 4.60
C LYS A 95 -24.58 -21.59 5.16
N THR A 96 -24.17 -20.35 5.39
CA THR A 96 -22.81 -19.97 5.83
C THR A 96 -22.79 -19.57 7.31
N THR A 97 -21.64 -19.75 7.96
CA THR A 97 -21.40 -19.23 9.31
C THR A 97 -21.12 -17.74 9.28
N TRP A 98 -21.22 -17.09 10.45
CA TRP A 98 -20.82 -15.69 10.62
C TRP A 98 -19.37 -15.47 10.19
N LEU A 99 -18.44 -16.30 10.66
CA LEU A 99 -17.03 -16.23 10.30
C LEU A 99 -16.80 -16.40 8.79
N ALA A 100 -17.51 -17.33 8.15
CA ALA A 100 -17.36 -17.55 6.70
C ALA A 100 -17.83 -16.34 5.88
N TRP A 101 -18.91 -15.68 6.29
CA TRP A 101 -19.39 -14.46 5.62
C TRP A 101 -18.46 -13.26 5.84
N LEU A 102 -17.93 -13.09 7.05
CA LEU A 102 -17.03 -12.00 7.41
C LEU A 102 -15.70 -12.03 6.64
N ARG A 103 -15.29 -13.21 6.16
CA ARG A 103 -14.04 -13.43 5.43
C ARG A 103 -14.17 -13.30 3.90
N GLN A 104 -15.36 -12.96 3.41
CA GLN A 104 -15.59 -12.79 1.97
C GLN A 104 -15.07 -11.43 1.50
N SER A 105 -14.21 -11.46 0.47
CA SER A 105 -13.70 -10.27 -0.21
C SER A 105 -14.72 -9.59 -1.15
N PRO A 106 -14.50 -8.32 -1.53
CA PRO A 106 -15.41 -7.59 -2.40
C PRO A 106 -15.38 -8.09 -3.83
N VAL A 107 -16.58 -8.33 -4.37
CA VAL A 107 -16.74 -8.81 -5.75
C VAL A 107 -16.63 -7.66 -6.76
N LYS A 108 -17.41 -6.58 -6.59
CA LYS A 108 -17.48 -5.47 -7.56
C LYS A 108 -17.34 -4.10 -6.89
N PRO A 109 -16.62 -3.14 -7.48
CA PRO A 109 -16.55 -1.76 -6.98
C PRO A 109 -17.82 -0.99 -7.34
N ASN A 110 -18.84 -1.08 -6.49
CA ASN A 110 -20.06 -0.29 -6.54
C ASN A 110 -20.64 -0.06 -5.14
N SER A 111 -21.60 0.86 -5.01
CA SER A 111 -22.17 1.28 -3.72
C SER A 111 -22.80 0.13 -2.93
N ARG A 112 -23.41 -0.86 -3.60
CA ARG A 112 -24.03 -2.02 -2.93
C ARG A 112 -22.99 -2.88 -2.22
N HIS A 113 -21.93 -3.28 -2.93
CA HIS A 113 -20.88 -4.10 -2.32
C HIS A 113 -20.11 -3.29 -1.27
N MET A 114 -19.92 -1.99 -1.48
CA MET A 114 -19.33 -1.12 -0.47
C MET A 114 -20.11 -1.17 0.86
N LEU A 115 -21.42 -0.99 0.82
CA LEU A 115 -22.25 -1.09 2.02
C LEU A 115 -22.18 -2.47 2.66
N GLU A 116 -22.18 -3.54 1.86
CA GLU A 116 -22.02 -4.91 2.37
C GLU A 116 -20.68 -5.11 3.10
N HIS A 117 -19.59 -4.53 2.59
CA HIS A 117 -18.29 -4.57 3.26
C HIS A 117 -18.24 -3.73 4.52
N ILE A 118 -18.87 -2.55 4.53
CA ILE A 118 -19.01 -1.74 5.73
C ILE A 118 -19.78 -2.51 6.81
N GLU A 119 -20.83 -3.24 6.45
CA GLU A 119 -21.55 -4.12 7.39
C GLU A 119 -20.67 -5.25 7.95
N ARG A 120 -19.77 -5.82 7.15
CA ARG A 120 -18.76 -6.77 7.66
C ARG A 120 -17.83 -6.12 8.68
N LEU A 121 -17.33 -4.91 8.40
CA LEU A 121 -16.46 -4.19 9.33
C LEU A 121 -17.21 -3.87 10.64
N LYS A 122 -18.46 -3.40 10.57
CA LYS A 122 -19.30 -3.16 11.74
C LYS A 122 -19.51 -4.45 12.55
N ALA A 123 -19.76 -5.58 11.90
CA ALA A 123 -19.93 -6.86 12.57
C ALA A 123 -18.65 -7.33 13.27
N TRP A 124 -17.48 -7.09 12.68
CA TRP A 124 -16.20 -7.31 13.38
C TRP A 124 -16.03 -6.36 14.57
N GLN A 125 -16.31 -5.06 14.40
CA GLN A 125 -16.22 -4.06 15.47
C GLN A 125 -17.19 -4.34 16.62
N ALA A 126 -18.36 -4.93 16.33
CA ALA A 126 -19.38 -5.31 17.31
C ALA A 126 -18.92 -6.45 18.25
N LEU A 127 -17.82 -7.15 17.93
CA LEU A 127 -17.16 -8.04 18.90
C LEU A 127 -16.71 -7.27 20.14
N ASP A 128 -16.35 -5.99 19.98
CA ASP A 128 -15.94 -5.06 21.03
C ASP A 128 -14.77 -5.64 21.86
N LEU A 129 -13.74 -6.11 21.17
CA LEU A 129 -12.58 -6.71 21.83
C LEU A 129 -11.88 -5.67 22.73
N PRO A 130 -11.26 -6.10 23.85
CA PRO A 130 -10.54 -5.20 24.74
C PRO A 130 -9.52 -4.33 24.00
N SER A 131 -9.51 -3.03 24.27
CA SER A 131 -8.60 -2.09 23.61
C SER A 131 -7.13 -2.47 23.87
N GLY A 132 -6.34 -2.57 22.81
CA GLY A 132 -4.92 -2.88 22.91
C GLY A 132 -4.59 -4.37 23.08
N ILE A 133 -5.58 -5.27 23.01
CA ILE A 133 -5.35 -6.72 23.09
C ILE A 133 -4.38 -7.21 22.01
N GLU A 134 -4.35 -6.58 20.84
CA GLU A 134 -3.43 -6.85 19.75
C GLU A 134 -1.96 -6.57 20.11
N ARG A 135 -1.70 -5.74 21.13
CA ARG A 135 -0.35 -5.40 21.63
C ARG A 135 0.09 -6.29 22.80
N SER A 136 -0.79 -7.15 23.31
CA SER A 136 -0.46 -8.09 24.40
C SER A 136 0.51 -9.18 23.97
N VAL A 137 0.62 -9.43 22.66
CA VAL A 137 1.48 -10.45 22.06
C VAL A 137 2.29 -9.86 20.91
N HIS A 138 3.40 -10.51 20.57
CA HIS A 138 4.23 -10.07 19.45
C HIS A 138 3.47 -10.20 18.12
N GLN A 139 3.51 -9.17 17.26
CA GLN A 139 2.75 -9.09 16.02
C GLN A 139 2.95 -10.32 15.10
N ASN A 140 4.19 -10.78 14.93
CA ASN A 140 4.48 -11.98 14.13
C ASN A 140 3.77 -13.24 14.63
N ARG A 141 3.60 -13.38 15.96
CA ARG A 141 2.86 -14.51 16.55
C ARG A 141 1.37 -14.37 16.28
N LEU A 142 0.82 -13.18 16.47
CA LEU A 142 -0.59 -12.88 16.20
C LEU A 142 -0.96 -13.18 14.74
N LEU A 143 -0.17 -12.66 13.80
CA LEU A 143 -0.37 -12.89 12.36
C LEU A 143 -0.25 -14.37 11.99
N LYS A 144 0.66 -15.11 12.63
CA LYS A 144 0.77 -16.56 12.41
C LYS A 144 -0.49 -17.29 12.89
N ILE A 145 -0.97 -16.99 14.09
CA ILE A 145 -2.20 -17.60 14.63
C ILE A 145 -3.39 -17.28 13.72
N ALA A 146 -3.54 -16.03 13.29
CA ALA A 146 -4.59 -15.62 12.37
C ALA A 146 -4.51 -16.38 11.03
N ARG A 147 -3.30 -16.58 10.48
CA ARG A 147 -3.09 -17.33 9.24
C ARG A 147 -3.46 -18.80 9.39
N GLU A 148 -3.00 -19.46 10.45
CA GLU A 148 -3.31 -20.86 10.74
C GLU A 148 -4.82 -21.06 10.95
N GLY A 149 -5.43 -20.22 11.80
CA GLY A 149 -6.88 -20.23 12.00
C GLY A 149 -7.67 -19.91 10.74
N GLY A 150 -7.10 -19.09 9.85
CA GLY A 150 -7.68 -18.75 8.56
C GLY A 150 -7.80 -19.97 7.64
N GLN A 151 -6.90 -20.95 7.75
CA GLN A 151 -6.97 -22.15 6.93
C GLN A 151 -7.99 -23.18 7.44
N MET A 152 -8.59 -22.94 8.60
CA MET A 152 -9.49 -23.89 9.28
C MET A 152 -10.95 -23.57 9.04
N THR A 153 -11.79 -24.61 9.07
CA THR A 153 -13.25 -24.44 9.07
C THR A 153 -13.74 -24.00 10.46
N PRO A 154 -14.91 -23.35 10.57
CA PRO A 154 -15.52 -23.05 11.85
C PRO A 154 -15.68 -24.28 12.76
N ALA A 155 -15.95 -25.45 12.17
CA ALA A 155 -16.08 -26.70 12.90
C ALA A 155 -14.75 -27.19 13.47
N ASP A 156 -13.63 -26.96 12.78
CA ASP A 156 -12.30 -27.31 13.29
C ASP A 156 -11.88 -26.37 14.42
N LEU A 157 -12.15 -25.08 14.27
CA LEU A 157 -11.91 -24.09 15.33
C LEU A 157 -12.74 -24.40 16.59
N ALA A 158 -13.96 -24.91 16.44
CA ALA A 158 -14.82 -25.29 17.55
C ALA A 158 -14.26 -26.44 18.41
N LYS A 159 -13.44 -27.33 17.82
CA LYS A 159 -12.81 -28.47 18.50
C LYS A 159 -11.61 -28.09 19.38
N PHE A 160 -11.12 -26.86 19.28
CA PHE A 160 -10.00 -26.41 20.11
C PHE A 160 -10.41 -26.28 21.57
N GLU A 161 -9.44 -26.58 22.45
CA GLU A 161 -9.52 -26.22 23.87
C GLU A 161 -9.80 -24.71 24.03
N PRO A 162 -10.59 -24.29 25.05
CA PRO A 162 -11.12 -22.93 25.14
C PRO A 162 -10.10 -21.81 24.98
N GLN A 163 -8.95 -21.88 25.67
CA GLN A 163 -7.91 -20.84 25.56
C GLN A 163 -7.39 -20.70 24.12
N ARG A 164 -7.07 -21.82 23.47
CA ARG A 164 -6.58 -21.82 22.09
C ARG A 164 -7.66 -21.33 21.12
N ARG A 165 -8.91 -21.76 21.32
CA ARG A 165 -10.06 -21.35 20.50
C ARG A 165 -10.22 -19.83 20.53
N TYR A 166 -10.33 -19.25 21.73
CA TYR A 166 -10.54 -17.81 21.88
C TYR A 166 -9.34 -17.00 21.38
N ALA A 167 -8.10 -17.41 21.69
CA ALA A 167 -6.92 -16.74 21.17
C ALA A 167 -6.87 -16.74 19.63
N THR A 168 -7.27 -17.84 19.01
CA THR A 168 -7.32 -17.94 17.54
C THR A 168 -8.43 -17.08 16.95
N LEU A 169 -9.61 -17.05 17.57
CA LEU A 169 -10.72 -16.19 17.12
C LEU A 169 -10.42 -14.69 17.31
N VAL A 170 -9.74 -14.31 18.39
CA VAL A 170 -9.25 -12.94 18.60
C VAL A 170 -8.25 -12.56 17.50
N ALA A 171 -7.27 -13.41 17.22
CA ALA A 171 -6.30 -13.16 16.16
C ALA A 171 -6.98 -13.02 14.77
N LEU A 172 -7.95 -13.89 14.48
CA LEU A 172 -8.77 -13.82 13.27
C LEU A 172 -9.59 -12.53 13.18
N ALA A 173 -10.16 -12.07 14.30
CA ALA A 173 -10.94 -10.84 14.35
C ALA A 173 -10.07 -9.60 14.10
N ILE A 174 -8.88 -9.55 14.72
CA ILE A 174 -7.93 -8.44 14.52
C ILE A 174 -7.46 -8.37 13.07
N GLU A 175 -7.02 -9.49 12.49
CA GLU A 175 -6.59 -9.54 11.09
C GLU A 175 -7.76 -9.30 10.13
N GLY A 176 -8.97 -9.79 10.47
CA GLY A 176 -10.19 -9.57 9.72
C GLY A 176 -10.60 -8.10 9.68
N MET A 177 -10.55 -7.40 10.82
CA MET A 177 -10.81 -5.96 10.89
C MET A 177 -9.85 -5.17 10.01
N ALA A 178 -8.54 -5.48 10.07
CA ALA A 178 -7.54 -4.82 9.25
C ALA A 178 -7.77 -5.08 7.76
N THR A 179 -8.02 -6.34 7.39
CA THR A 179 -8.29 -6.75 6.01
C THR A 179 -9.51 -6.03 5.44
N VAL A 180 -10.65 -6.06 6.15
CA VAL A 180 -11.89 -5.44 5.66
C VAL A 180 -11.76 -3.91 5.61
N THR A 181 -11.03 -3.30 6.55
CA THR A 181 -10.74 -1.85 6.52
C THR A 181 -9.97 -1.47 5.25
N ASP A 182 -8.88 -2.19 4.95
CA ASP A 182 -8.09 -1.98 3.73
C ASP A 182 -8.94 -2.19 2.47
N GLU A 183 -9.74 -3.28 2.43
CA GLU A 183 -10.63 -3.59 1.31
C GLU A 183 -11.69 -2.50 1.08
N ILE A 184 -12.24 -1.89 2.14
CA ILE A 184 -13.18 -0.77 2.04
C ILE A 184 -12.50 0.45 1.39
N ILE A 185 -11.28 0.79 1.81
CA ILE A 185 -10.53 1.93 1.25
C ILE A 185 -10.19 1.67 -0.23
N ASP A 186 -9.71 0.46 -0.56
CA ASP A 186 -9.42 0.06 -1.93
C ASP A 186 -10.67 0.08 -2.83
N LEU A 187 -11.82 -0.32 -2.27
CA LEU A 187 -13.07 -0.31 -3.00
C LEU A 187 -13.52 1.13 -3.28
N HIS A 188 -13.31 2.05 -2.33
CA HIS A 188 -13.56 3.47 -2.51
C HIS A 188 -12.69 4.06 -3.62
N ASP A 189 -11.37 3.77 -3.63
CA ASP A 189 -10.46 4.20 -4.69
C ASP A 189 -10.93 3.66 -6.06
N ARG A 190 -11.26 2.37 -6.15
CA ARG A 190 -11.75 1.76 -7.39
C ARG A 190 -13.07 2.37 -7.87
N ILE A 191 -13.98 2.72 -6.96
CA ILE A 191 -15.23 3.41 -7.32
C ILE A 191 -14.92 4.81 -7.84
N LEU A 192 -14.13 5.61 -7.12
CA LEU A 192 -13.75 6.96 -7.56
C LEU A 192 -13.04 6.92 -8.92
N GLY A 193 -12.05 6.04 -9.09
CA GLY A 193 -11.34 5.87 -10.35
C GLY A 193 -12.27 5.57 -11.52
N LYS A 194 -13.28 4.70 -11.32
CA LYS A 194 -14.29 4.43 -12.35
C LYS A 194 -15.14 5.65 -12.70
N LEU A 195 -15.57 6.42 -11.69
CA LEU A 195 -16.39 7.62 -11.92
C LEU A 195 -15.60 8.72 -12.66
N PHE A 196 -14.37 8.97 -12.25
CA PHE A 196 -13.49 9.94 -12.91
C PHE A 196 -13.16 9.52 -14.34
N ASN A 197 -12.86 8.23 -14.57
CA ASN A 197 -12.59 7.72 -15.92
C ASN A 197 -13.84 7.79 -16.81
N ALA A 198 -15.03 7.49 -16.29
CA ALA A 198 -16.27 7.62 -17.04
C ALA A 198 -16.53 9.08 -17.45
N ALA A 199 -16.36 10.03 -16.52
CA ALA A 199 -16.50 11.46 -16.79
C ALA A 199 -15.48 11.94 -17.84
N LYS A 200 -14.20 11.55 -17.68
CA LYS A 200 -13.13 11.85 -18.63
C LYS A 200 -13.41 11.30 -20.03
N ASN A 201 -13.82 10.03 -20.12
CA ASN A 201 -14.12 9.39 -21.40
C ASN A 201 -15.33 10.03 -22.09
N LYS A 202 -16.41 10.33 -21.34
CA LYS A 202 -17.59 11.04 -21.87
C LYS A 202 -17.23 12.43 -22.39
N HIS A 203 -16.37 13.14 -21.64
CA HIS A 203 -15.85 14.45 -22.04
C HIS A 203 -15.00 14.36 -23.32
N GLN A 204 -14.08 13.40 -23.38
CA GLN A 204 -13.23 13.16 -24.55
C GLN A 204 -14.04 12.75 -25.79
N GLN A 205 -15.05 11.88 -25.65
CA GLN A 205 -15.94 11.48 -26.75
C GLN A 205 -16.72 12.66 -27.31
N GLN A 206 -17.26 13.52 -26.45
CA GLN A 206 -17.96 14.72 -26.89
C GLN A 206 -17.02 15.69 -27.62
N PHE A 207 -15.80 15.88 -27.09
CA PHE A 207 -14.80 16.71 -27.74
C PHE A 207 -14.41 16.16 -29.13
N GLN A 208 -14.21 14.85 -29.23
CA GLN A 208 -13.92 14.17 -30.50
C GLN A 208 -15.07 14.29 -31.50
N ALA A 209 -16.33 14.17 -31.05
CA ALA A 209 -17.50 14.35 -31.90
C ALA A 209 -17.58 15.76 -32.50
N SER A 210 -17.16 16.78 -31.74
CA SER A 210 -17.05 18.17 -32.21
C SER A 210 -15.78 18.43 -33.04
N GLY A 211 -14.82 17.51 -33.09
CA GLY A 211 -13.49 17.73 -33.70
C GLY A 211 -13.54 18.10 -35.18
N LYS A 212 -14.42 17.46 -35.96
CA LYS A 212 -14.60 17.80 -37.39
C LYS A 212 -15.13 19.22 -37.58
N ALA A 213 -16.11 19.62 -36.76
CA ALA A 213 -16.69 20.96 -36.79
C ALA A 213 -15.67 22.02 -36.35
N ILE A 214 -14.89 21.74 -35.29
CA ILE A 214 -13.81 22.62 -34.82
C ILE A 214 -12.77 22.82 -35.93
N ASN A 215 -12.26 21.74 -36.55
CA ASN A 215 -11.27 21.84 -37.62
C ASN A 215 -11.81 22.62 -38.84
N ALA A 216 -13.08 22.42 -39.19
CA ALA A 216 -13.72 23.19 -40.27
C ALA A 216 -13.74 24.69 -39.96
N LYS A 217 -14.06 25.09 -38.72
CA LYS A 217 -14.03 26.49 -38.28
C LYS A 217 -12.62 27.07 -38.22
N VAL A 218 -11.64 26.33 -37.72
CA VAL A 218 -10.23 26.78 -37.69
C VAL A 218 -9.72 27.04 -39.11
N ARG A 219 -10.00 26.14 -40.08
CA ARG A 219 -9.65 26.35 -41.49
C ARG A 219 -10.38 27.54 -42.10
N LEU A 220 -11.65 27.76 -41.74
CA LEU A 220 -12.42 28.91 -42.20
C LEU A 220 -11.80 30.22 -41.71
N PHE A 221 -11.57 30.37 -40.41
CA PHE A 221 -11.00 31.60 -39.85
C PHE A 221 -9.55 31.82 -40.26
N GLY A 222 -8.78 30.76 -40.52
CA GLY A 222 -7.46 30.87 -41.15
C GLY A 222 -7.52 31.52 -42.54
N ARG A 223 -8.50 31.13 -43.38
CA ARG A 223 -8.70 31.76 -44.71
C ARG A 223 -9.14 33.22 -44.59
N ILE A 224 -10.04 33.53 -43.66
CA ILE A 224 -10.49 34.91 -43.40
C ILE A 224 -9.32 35.76 -42.90
N GLY A 225 -8.52 35.24 -41.96
CA GLY A 225 -7.33 35.90 -41.45
C GLY A 225 -6.29 36.19 -42.56
N GLN A 226 -6.08 35.23 -43.46
CA GLN A 226 -5.19 35.41 -44.62
C GLN A 226 -5.71 36.52 -45.56
N ALA A 227 -7.00 36.51 -45.89
CA ALA A 227 -7.62 37.54 -46.72
C ALA A 227 -7.50 38.95 -46.09
N LEU A 228 -7.65 39.04 -44.77
CA LEU A 228 -7.45 40.30 -44.03
C LEU A 228 -5.99 40.77 -44.03
N ILE A 229 -5.03 39.86 -43.91
CA ILE A 229 -3.60 40.19 -43.99
C ILE A 229 -3.25 40.74 -45.38
N GLU A 230 -3.72 40.07 -46.44
CA GLU A 230 -3.49 40.50 -47.83
C GLU A 230 -4.17 41.85 -48.14
N ALA A 231 -5.40 42.04 -47.67
CA ALA A 231 -6.11 43.30 -47.82
C ALA A 231 -5.38 44.46 -47.13
N LYS A 232 -4.86 44.23 -45.92
CA LYS A 232 -4.06 45.21 -45.19
C LYS A 232 -2.76 45.55 -45.92
N GLN A 233 -2.07 44.57 -46.49
CA GLN A 233 -0.84 44.78 -47.27
C GLN A 233 -1.10 45.54 -48.58
N ALA A 234 -2.25 45.28 -49.22
CA ALA A 234 -2.64 45.90 -50.48
C ALA A 234 -3.44 47.21 -50.32
N GLY A 235 -3.67 47.68 -49.10
CA GLY A 235 -4.46 48.89 -48.82
C GLY A 235 -5.95 48.79 -49.21
N ARG A 236 -6.52 47.58 -49.20
CA ARG A 236 -7.92 47.31 -49.56
C ARG A 236 -8.83 47.31 -48.33
N ASP A 237 -10.14 47.47 -48.56
CA ASP A 237 -11.16 47.41 -47.50
C ASP A 237 -11.23 46.02 -46.83
N PRO A 238 -11.08 45.94 -45.49
CA PRO A 238 -11.19 44.70 -44.73
C PRO A 238 -12.56 44.01 -44.85
N PHE A 239 -13.67 44.76 -44.96
CA PHE A 239 -15.01 44.17 -45.04
C PHE A 239 -15.23 43.51 -46.40
N ALA A 240 -14.87 44.20 -47.49
CA ALA A 240 -14.83 43.61 -48.82
C ALA A 240 -13.95 42.35 -48.91
N ALA A 241 -12.86 42.29 -48.14
CA ALA A 241 -11.98 41.12 -48.09
C ALA A 241 -12.62 39.90 -47.39
N ILE A 242 -13.44 40.12 -46.36
CA ILE A 242 -14.24 39.06 -45.72
C ILE A 242 -15.33 38.58 -46.69
N GLU A 243 -16.03 39.52 -47.34
CA GLU A 243 -17.11 39.22 -48.29
C GLU A 243 -16.64 38.45 -49.53
N ALA A 244 -15.37 38.62 -49.93
CA ALA A 244 -14.74 37.81 -50.98
C ALA A 244 -14.56 36.33 -50.61
N VAL A 245 -14.54 36.00 -49.30
CA VAL A 245 -14.44 34.62 -48.81
C VAL A 245 -15.82 34.01 -48.57
N MET A 246 -16.78 34.79 -48.04
CA MET A 246 -18.17 34.39 -47.81
C MET A 246 -19.06 35.60 -47.52
N SER A 247 -20.39 35.48 -47.70
CA SER A 247 -21.31 36.57 -47.36
C SER A 247 -21.23 36.99 -45.89
N TRP A 248 -21.57 38.25 -45.61
CA TRP A 248 -21.57 38.80 -44.26
C TRP A 248 -22.47 38.00 -43.29
N ASP A 249 -23.66 37.61 -43.75
CA ASP A 249 -24.58 36.79 -42.94
C ASP A 249 -23.99 35.41 -42.61
N ALA A 250 -23.35 34.75 -43.57
CA ALA A 250 -22.69 33.46 -43.35
C ALA A 250 -21.49 33.60 -42.40
N PHE A 251 -20.77 34.74 -42.45
CA PHE A 251 -19.71 35.04 -41.50
C PHE A 251 -20.26 35.21 -40.08
N ALA A 252 -21.32 36.00 -39.89
CA ALA A 252 -21.95 36.22 -38.59
C ALA A 252 -22.50 34.92 -37.97
N GLU A 253 -23.14 34.07 -38.77
CA GLU A 253 -23.55 32.73 -38.34
C GLU A 253 -22.33 31.87 -37.98
N SER A 254 -21.27 31.93 -38.78
CA SER A 254 -20.06 31.16 -38.52
C SER A 254 -19.35 31.53 -37.21
N VAL A 255 -19.36 32.81 -36.84
CA VAL A 255 -18.84 33.32 -35.56
C VAL A 255 -19.69 32.82 -34.41
N THR A 256 -21.02 32.83 -34.55
CA THR A 256 -21.95 32.30 -33.53
C THR A 256 -21.76 30.80 -33.32
N GLU A 257 -21.61 30.03 -34.40
CA GLU A 257 -21.31 28.60 -34.31
C GLU A 257 -19.93 28.33 -33.70
N ALA A 258 -18.93 29.14 -34.04
CA ALA A 258 -17.60 29.04 -33.48
C ALA A 258 -17.60 29.35 -31.98
N GLN A 259 -18.37 30.33 -31.52
CA GLN A 259 -18.53 30.63 -30.09
C GLN A 259 -19.21 29.48 -29.34
N LYS A 260 -20.15 28.76 -29.97
CA LYS A 260 -20.77 27.54 -29.38
C LYS A 260 -19.80 26.35 -29.32
N LEU A 261 -18.84 26.28 -30.25
CA LEU A 261 -17.80 25.25 -30.30
C LEU A 261 -16.57 25.61 -29.46
N ALA A 262 -16.33 26.90 -29.25
CA ALA A 262 -15.25 27.43 -28.43
C ALA A 262 -15.48 26.98 -26.99
N GLN A 263 -14.50 26.28 -26.45
CA GLN A 263 -14.49 25.86 -25.07
C GLN A 263 -13.86 26.99 -24.24
N PRO A 264 -14.31 27.22 -23.00
CA PRO A 264 -13.62 28.13 -22.08
C PRO A 264 -12.23 27.58 -21.70
N ASP A 265 -11.33 28.44 -21.24
CA ASP A 265 -9.94 28.08 -20.87
C ASP A 265 -9.87 27.03 -19.74
N ASP A 266 -10.93 26.89 -18.94
CA ASP A 266 -11.09 25.90 -17.89
C ASP A 266 -11.82 24.62 -18.35
N PHE A 267 -11.72 24.31 -19.65
CA PHE A 267 -12.29 23.11 -20.27
C PHE A 267 -11.83 21.83 -19.56
N ASP A 268 -12.70 21.31 -18.70
CA ASP A 268 -12.39 20.19 -17.84
C ASP A 268 -13.59 19.23 -17.73
N PHE A 269 -13.32 17.94 -17.50
CA PHE A 269 -14.32 16.93 -17.26
C PHE A 269 -14.93 16.96 -15.84
N LEU A 270 -14.35 17.72 -14.89
CA LEU A 270 -14.79 17.71 -13.48
C LEU A 270 -16.27 18.06 -13.28
N HIS A 271 -16.83 18.98 -14.07
CA HIS A 271 -18.26 19.32 -14.03
C HIS A 271 -19.18 18.10 -14.30
N ARG A 272 -18.68 17.08 -15.01
CA ARG A 272 -19.45 15.85 -15.30
C ARG A 272 -19.41 14.84 -14.18
N ILE A 273 -18.44 14.94 -13.27
CA ILE A 273 -18.38 14.05 -12.11
C ILE A 273 -19.61 14.27 -11.21
N GLY A 274 -20.15 15.49 -11.20
CA GLY A 274 -21.41 15.82 -10.52
C GLY A 274 -22.58 14.91 -10.92
N GLU A 275 -22.63 14.41 -12.16
CA GLU A 275 -23.66 13.45 -12.60
C GLU A 275 -23.62 12.13 -11.82
N SER A 276 -22.44 11.75 -11.34
CA SER A 276 -22.21 10.50 -10.59
C SER A 276 -22.29 10.67 -9.07
N TYR A 277 -22.58 11.88 -8.59
CA TYR A 277 -22.64 12.21 -7.16
C TYR A 277 -23.56 11.26 -6.38
N ALA A 278 -24.72 10.91 -6.93
CA ALA A 278 -25.68 10.00 -6.31
C ALA A 278 -25.08 8.61 -6.00
N THR A 279 -24.15 8.13 -6.83
CA THR A 279 -23.47 6.84 -6.62
C THR A 279 -22.58 6.87 -5.37
N LEU A 280 -21.84 7.96 -5.18
CA LEU A 280 -21.00 8.17 -4.01
C LEU A 280 -21.83 8.41 -2.76
N ARG A 281 -22.85 9.29 -2.87
CA ARG A 281 -23.68 9.68 -1.73
C ARG A 281 -24.44 8.51 -1.09
N ARG A 282 -24.69 7.43 -1.83
CA ARG A 282 -25.29 6.18 -1.33
C ARG A 282 -24.50 5.48 -0.24
N TYR A 283 -23.18 5.62 -0.21
CA TYR A 283 -22.33 4.92 0.76
C TYR A 283 -21.41 5.85 1.56
N ALA A 284 -21.16 7.08 1.08
CA ALA A 284 -20.24 8.01 1.70
C ALA A 284 -20.49 8.24 3.20
N PRO A 285 -21.74 8.40 3.71
CA PRO A 285 -21.96 8.57 5.14
C PRO A 285 -21.45 7.39 5.98
N GLU A 286 -21.81 6.16 5.56
CA GLU A 286 -21.42 4.93 6.24
C GLU A 286 -19.91 4.70 6.16
N PHE A 287 -19.31 5.00 5.01
CA PHE A 287 -17.87 4.94 4.79
C PHE A 287 -17.12 5.90 5.72
N LEU A 288 -17.57 7.14 5.81
CA LEU A 288 -16.96 8.13 6.69
C LEU A 288 -17.19 7.80 8.17
N ALA A 289 -18.35 7.25 8.54
CA ALA A 289 -18.68 6.92 9.92
C ALA A 289 -17.87 5.72 10.46
N VAL A 290 -17.65 4.69 9.64
CA VAL A 290 -17.01 3.45 10.10
C VAL A 290 -15.48 3.56 10.26
N LEU A 291 -14.85 4.50 9.56
CA LEU A 291 -13.39 4.67 9.55
C LEU A 291 -12.92 5.63 10.64
N LYS A 292 -11.96 5.20 11.47
CA LYS A 292 -11.34 6.05 12.48
C LYS A 292 -10.12 6.75 11.89
N LEU A 293 -10.37 7.90 11.26
CA LEU A 293 -9.35 8.69 10.56
C LEU A 293 -8.48 9.51 11.53
N ARG A 294 -7.22 9.66 11.16
CA ARG A 294 -6.22 10.55 11.78
C ARG A 294 -5.40 11.20 10.68
N ALA A 295 -4.85 12.39 10.95
CA ALA A 295 -4.13 13.16 9.95
C ALA A 295 -2.84 13.73 10.50
N ALA A 296 -1.83 13.79 9.64
CA ALA A 296 -0.63 14.58 9.85
C ALA A 296 -0.98 16.08 9.73
N PRO A 297 -0.13 16.98 10.27
CA PRO A 297 -0.37 18.42 10.19
C PRO A 297 -0.68 18.92 8.77
N ALA A 298 -0.04 18.35 7.74
CA ALA A 298 -0.22 18.73 6.34
C ALA A 298 -1.62 18.42 5.76
N ALA A 299 -2.33 17.42 6.29
CA ALA A 299 -3.66 17.01 5.81
C ALA A 299 -4.80 17.37 6.77
N LYS A 300 -4.54 18.20 7.78
CA LYS A 300 -5.55 18.60 8.77
C LYS A 300 -6.78 19.24 8.12
N ASN A 301 -6.60 20.12 7.14
CA ASN A 301 -7.71 20.77 6.43
C ASN A 301 -8.62 19.78 5.70
N VAL A 302 -8.08 18.66 5.19
CA VAL A 302 -8.87 17.58 4.58
C VAL A 302 -9.66 16.86 5.67
N LEU A 303 -9.04 16.52 6.79
CA LEU A 303 -9.73 15.85 7.91
C LEU A 303 -10.85 16.73 8.49
N ASP A 304 -10.60 18.02 8.71
CA ASP A 304 -11.60 18.96 9.22
C ASP A 304 -12.81 19.06 8.27
N ALA A 305 -12.59 19.05 6.95
CA ALA A 305 -13.67 18.98 5.97
C ALA A 305 -14.46 17.66 6.05
N ILE A 306 -13.79 16.53 6.29
CA ILE A 306 -14.45 15.25 6.52
C ILE A 306 -15.29 15.26 7.81
N GLU A 307 -14.83 15.92 8.89
CA GLU A 307 -15.61 16.08 10.11
C GLU A 307 -16.86 16.94 9.89
N VAL A 308 -16.77 18.01 9.08
CA VAL A 308 -17.95 18.78 8.64
C VAL A 308 -18.93 17.86 7.90
N LEU A 309 -18.46 17.02 6.98
CA LEU A 309 -19.32 16.07 6.28
C LEU A 309 -19.97 15.04 7.21
N ARG A 310 -19.26 14.56 8.24
CA ARG A 310 -19.82 13.67 9.26
C ARG A 310 -20.93 14.35 10.06
N GLY A 311 -20.71 15.58 10.50
CA GLY A 311 -21.73 16.40 11.17
C GLY A 311 -22.97 16.58 10.29
N MET A 312 -22.76 17.02 9.04
CA MET A 312 -23.85 17.20 8.07
C MET A 312 -24.64 15.90 7.80
N ASN A 313 -23.96 14.75 7.77
CA ASN A 313 -24.64 13.46 7.58
C ASN A 313 -25.45 13.05 8.81
N THR A 314 -24.97 13.37 10.02
CA THR A 314 -25.66 13.11 11.28
C THR A 314 -26.92 13.97 11.40
N ASP A 315 -26.80 15.27 11.09
CA ASP A 315 -27.89 16.24 11.20
C ASP A 315 -28.83 16.25 9.99
N ASN A 316 -28.54 15.44 8.96
CA ASN A 316 -29.20 15.50 7.64
C ASN A 316 -29.20 16.91 7.03
N ALA A 317 -28.18 17.72 7.35
CA ALA A 317 -28.04 19.09 6.88
C ALA A 317 -27.92 19.12 5.35
N ARG A 318 -28.65 20.02 4.69
CA ARG A 318 -28.67 20.13 3.21
C ARG A 318 -27.61 21.07 2.64
N LYS A 319 -27.21 22.08 3.41
CA LYS A 319 -26.24 23.11 3.01
C LYS A 319 -24.93 22.91 3.75
N VAL A 320 -23.81 23.18 3.08
CA VAL A 320 -22.50 23.24 3.73
C VAL A 320 -22.44 24.52 4.57
N PRO A 321 -21.96 24.48 5.82
CA PRO A 321 -21.75 25.68 6.63
C PRO A 321 -20.84 26.71 5.94
N ALA A 322 -21.08 28.01 6.18
CA ALA A 322 -20.31 29.07 5.54
C ALA A 322 -18.84 29.14 6.04
N ASP A 323 -18.59 28.61 7.25
CA ASP A 323 -17.30 28.49 7.90
C ASP A 323 -16.62 27.12 7.64
N ALA A 324 -17.18 26.30 6.75
CA ALA A 324 -16.57 25.01 6.41
C ALA A 324 -15.16 25.23 5.82
N PRO A 325 -14.17 24.37 6.16
CA PRO A 325 -12.81 24.49 5.64
C PRO A 325 -12.80 24.48 4.10
N THR A 326 -12.07 25.40 3.48
CA THR A 326 -11.93 25.49 2.01
C THR A 326 -10.50 25.36 1.52
N ASP A 327 -9.51 25.44 2.41
CA ASP A 327 -8.08 25.49 2.05
C ASP A 327 -7.57 24.19 1.41
N PHE A 328 -8.27 23.07 1.60
CA PHE A 328 -7.95 21.80 0.93
C PHE A 328 -8.40 21.76 -0.53
N ILE A 329 -9.25 22.70 -0.96
CA ILE A 329 -9.82 22.71 -2.31
C ILE A 329 -8.74 23.15 -3.30
N LYS A 330 -8.37 22.24 -4.21
CA LYS A 330 -7.40 22.56 -5.27
C LYS A 330 -7.99 23.56 -6.27
N PRO A 331 -7.15 24.41 -6.93
CA PRO A 331 -7.62 25.43 -7.87
C PRO A 331 -8.58 24.90 -8.96
N ARG A 332 -8.36 23.67 -9.40
CA ARG A 332 -9.17 22.98 -10.41
C ARG A 332 -10.63 22.72 -9.97
N TRP A 333 -10.88 22.62 -8.66
CA TRP A 333 -12.22 22.46 -8.08
C TRP A 333 -12.87 23.79 -7.69
N GLN A 334 -12.09 24.86 -7.55
CA GLN A 334 -12.52 26.12 -6.93
C GLN A 334 -13.82 26.67 -7.52
N LYS A 335 -13.92 26.75 -8.86
CA LYS A 335 -15.11 27.28 -9.56
C LYS A 335 -16.34 26.39 -9.46
N LEU A 336 -16.17 25.10 -9.17
CA LEU A 336 -17.28 24.16 -9.01
C LEU A 336 -17.79 24.13 -7.58
N VAL A 337 -16.89 24.32 -6.61
CA VAL A 337 -17.21 24.29 -5.18
C VAL A 337 -17.70 25.65 -4.69
N MET A 338 -17.03 26.74 -5.08
CA MET A 338 -17.36 28.10 -4.68
C MET A 338 -18.24 28.73 -5.74
N THR A 339 -19.52 28.95 -5.42
CA THR A 339 -20.50 29.58 -6.31
C THR A 339 -21.02 30.87 -5.69
N ASP A 340 -21.66 31.74 -6.49
CA ASP A 340 -22.26 32.98 -5.99
C ASP A 340 -23.35 32.74 -4.94
N ALA A 341 -23.96 31.54 -4.93
CA ALA A 341 -24.97 31.12 -3.96
C ALA A 341 -24.37 30.48 -2.68
N GLY A 342 -23.04 30.42 -2.58
CA GLY A 342 -22.30 29.77 -1.50
C GLY A 342 -21.60 28.48 -1.94
N ILE A 343 -21.26 27.63 -0.97
CA ILE A 343 -20.54 26.37 -1.22
C ILE A 343 -21.49 25.31 -1.82
N ASP A 344 -21.20 24.84 -3.03
CA ASP A 344 -21.92 23.71 -3.63
C ASP A 344 -21.57 22.42 -2.90
N ARG A 345 -22.57 21.85 -2.22
CA ARG A 345 -22.42 20.62 -1.44
C ARG A 345 -21.88 19.45 -2.27
N ARG A 346 -22.37 19.27 -3.49
CA ARG A 346 -22.04 18.07 -4.30
C ARG A 346 -20.57 18.10 -4.66
N TYR A 347 -20.09 19.25 -5.13
CA TYR A 347 -18.68 19.41 -5.48
C TYR A 347 -17.78 19.47 -4.25
N TYR A 348 -18.24 20.03 -3.13
CA TYR A 348 -17.51 19.99 -1.86
C TYR A 348 -17.29 18.56 -1.39
N GLU A 349 -18.34 17.73 -1.36
CA GLU A 349 -18.25 16.31 -0.99
C GLU A 349 -17.37 15.51 -1.96
N LEU A 350 -17.51 15.73 -3.28
CA LEU A 350 -16.67 15.09 -4.30
C LEU A 350 -15.19 15.45 -4.13
N CYS A 351 -14.90 16.73 -3.89
CA CYS A 351 -13.56 17.23 -3.67
C CYS A 351 -12.97 16.61 -2.39
N ALA A 352 -13.69 16.68 -1.27
CA ALA A 352 -13.24 16.14 0.01
C ALA A 352 -12.96 14.63 -0.05
N LEU A 353 -13.83 13.83 -0.69
CA LEU A 353 -13.59 12.39 -0.87
C LEU A 353 -12.41 12.11 -1.82
N SER A 354 -12.23 12.93 -2.87
CA SER A 354 -11.09 12.82 -3.77
C SER A 354 -9.77 13.17 -3.06
N GLU A 355 -9.75 14.19 -2.22
CA GLU A 355 -8.56 14.57 -1.46
C GLU A 355 -8.28 13.60 -0.30
N LEU A 356 -9.32 13.09 0.38
CA LEU A 356 -9.17 12.01 1.36
C LEU A 356 -8.48 10.78 0.73
N LYS A 357 -8.89 10.38 -0.46
CA LYS A 357 -8.23 9.30 -1.21
C LYS A 357 -6.75 9.61 -1.47
N ASN A 358 -6.42 10.83 -1.86
CA ASN A 358 -5.03 11.21 -2.12
C ASN A 358 -4.20 11.20 -0.84
N SER A 359 -4.73 11.74 0.26
CA SER A 359 -4.06 11.79 1.56
C SER A 359 -3.88 10.40 2.19
N LEU A 360 -4.83 9.47 1.98
CA LEU A 360 -4.67 8.07 2.36
C LEU A 360 -3.52 7.40 1.57
N ARG A 361 -3.37 7.74 0.28
CA ARG A 361 -2.30 7.19 -0.55
C ARG A 361 -0.92 7.76 -0.25
N SER A 362 -0.83 9.03 0.17
CA SER A 362 0.43 9.65 0.58
C SER A 362 0.84 9.27 2.02
N GLY A 363 -0.10 8.75 2.82
CA GLY A 363 0.10 8.48 4.24
C GLY A 363 -0.12 9.71 5.14
N ASP A 364 -0.54 10.85 4.59
CA ASP A 364 -0.85 12.04 5.37
C ASP A 364 -2.15 11.89 6.18
N ILE A 365 -3.04 10.99 5.74
CA ILE A 365 -4.17 10.50 6.52
C ILE A 365 -4.00 8.99 6.68
N TRP A 366 -4.26 8.48 7.88
CA TRP A 366 -4.26 7.06 8.18
C TRP A 366 -5.53 6.64 8.92
N VAL A 367 -5.79 5.34 8.91
CA VAL A 367 -6.96 4.72 9.53
C VAL A 367 -6.53 3.79 10.64
N GLN A 368 -7.03 4.04 11.85
CA GLN A 368 -6.77 3.16 12.98
C GLN A 368 -7.31 1.75 12.69
N GLY A 369 -6.45 0.75 12.88
CA GLY A 369 -6.79 -0.67 12.66
C GLY A 369 -6.55 -1.14 11.22
N SER A 370 -6.18 -0.26 10.29
CA SER A 370 -5.71 -0.65 8.95
C SER A 370 -4.32 -1.28 9.01
N ARG A 371 -3.97 -2.09 8.00
CA ARG A 371 -2.61 -2.61 7.82
C ARG A 371 -1.83 -1.82 6.78
N GLN A 372 -2.48 -1.41 5.69
CA GLN A 372 -1.86 -0.69 4.58
C GLN A 372 -1.87 0.83 4.76
N PHE A 373 -2.90 1.35 5.43
CA PHE A 373 -3.13 2.77 5.66
C PHE A 373 -2.98 3.10 7.15
N LYS A 374 -1.95 2.56 7.81
CA LYS A 374 -1.66 2.85 9.23
C LYS A 374 -0.63 3.97 9.37
N ASP A 375 -0.49 4.47 10.60
CA ASP A 375 0.55 5.44 10.93
C ASP A 375 1.94 4.87 10.60
N PHE A 376 2.81 5.69 10.01
CA PHE A 376 4.20 5.31 9.78
C PHE A 376 4.92 5.03 11.10
N GLU A 377 4.63 5.82 12.14
CA GLU A 377 5.23 5.67 13.47
C GLU A 377 4.86 4.32 14.11
N ASP A 378 3.73 3.72 13.74
CA ASP A 378 3.32 2.39 14.21
C ASP A 378 4.19 1.24 13.62
N TYR A 379 5.11 1.51 12.69
CA TYR A 379 6.15 0.55 12.28
C TYR A 379 7.43 0.67 13.10
N LEU A 380 7.61 1.75 13.85
CA LEU A 380 8.83 2.04 14.58
C LEU A 380 8.75 1.52 16.02
N VAL A 381 9.90 1.48 16.70
CA VAL A 381 9.94 1.17 18.12
C VAL A 381 9.30 2.33 18.89
N PRO A 382 8.33 2.08 19.80
CA PRO A 382 7.68 3.16 20.54
C PRO A 382 8.70 4.07 21.25
N PRO A 383 8.53 5.40 21.27
CA PRO A 383 9.50 6.32 21.83
C PRO A 383 9.94 5.99 23.26
N ALA A 384 9.00 5.56 24.12
CA ALA A 384 9.29 5.14 25.49
C ALA A 384 10.19 3.90 25.54
N LYS A 385 9.94 2.90 24.67
CA LYS A 385 10.76 1.69 24.58
C LYS A 385 12.13 2.01 24.00
N PHE A 386 12.20 2.87 22.98
CA PHE A 386 13.45 3.34 22.42
C PHE A 386 14.29 4.07 23.47
N ALA A 387 13.70 4.99 24.24
CA ALA A 387 14.36 5.70 25.31
C ALA A 387 14.91 4.76 26.40
N SER A 388 14.13 3.75 26.80
CA SER A 388 14.57 2.73 27.74
C SER A 388 15.75 1.92 27.20
N LEU A 389 15.69 1.43 25.96
CA LEU A 389 16.79 0.68 25.33
C LEU A 389 18.05 1.53 25.17
N LYS A 390 17.90 2.83 24.88
CA LYS A 390 19.00 3.79 24.77
C LYS A 390 19.68 4.00 26.11
N GLN A 391 18.90 4.20 27.19
CA GLN A 391 19.42 4.37 28.55
C GLN A 391 20.15 3.13 29.07
N SER A 392 19.67 1.93 28.71
CA SER A 392 20.30 0.68 29.13
C SER A 392 21.43 0.21 28.20
N SER A 393 21.85 1.01 27.23
CA SER A 393 22.84 0.64 26.19
C SER A 393 22.54 -0.72 25.52
N ALA A 394 21.25 -1.03 25.34
CA ALA A 394 20.76 -2.31 24.83
C ALA A 394 20.17 -2.21 23.41
N LEU A 395 20.39 -1.08 22.72
CA LEU A 395 20.00 -0.94 21.33
C LEU A 395 20.80 -1.94 20.47
N PRO A 396 20.15 -2.76 19.64
CA PRO A 396 20.81 -3.76 18.79
C PRO A 396 21.42 -3.11 17.54
N LEU A 397 22.22 -2.06 17.73
CA LEU A 397 22.86 -1.31 16.66
C LEU A 397 24.37 -1.52 16.73
N ALA A 398 24.98 -1.85 15.59
CA ALA A 398 26.43 -2.02 15.47
C ALA A 398 27.19 -0.67 15.34
N VAL A 399 26.49 0.46 15.53
CA VAL A 399 27.02 1.82 15.36
C VAL A 399 26.88 2.62 16.64
N ALA A 400 27.65 3.70 16.76
CA ALA A 400 27.51 4.64 17.87
C ALA A 400 26.07 5.19 17.94
N THR A 401 25.49 5.18 19.14
CA THR A 401 24.11 5.66 19.39
C THR A 401 24.04 7.17 19.66
N ASP A 402 25.19 7.84 19.67
CA ASP A 402 25.33 9.28 19.74
C ASP A 402 25.35 9.84 18.30
N CYS A 403 24.35 10.67 17.97
CA CYS A 403 24.14 11.18 16.62
C CYS A 403 25.30 12.07 16.17
N ASP A 404 25.72 13.01 17.02
CA ASP A 404 26.75 13.98 16.67
C ASP A 404 28.09 13.29 16.48
N ARG A 405 28.42 12.34 17.36
CA ARG A 405 29.63 11.52 17.21
C ARG A 405 29.58 10.67 15.95
N TYR A 406 28.46 10.00 15.68
CA TYR A 406 28.30 9.18 14.48
C TYR A 406 28.46 10.01 13.20
N LEU A 407 27.84 11.19 13.14
CA LEU A 407 27.97 12.11 12.00
C LEU A 407 29.38 12.63 11.86
N HIS A 408 30.03 13.02 12.96
CA HIS A 408 31.43 13.46 12.95
C HIS A 408 32.36 12.37 12.42
N ASP A 409 32.24 11.14 12.92
CA ASP A 409 33.04 9.99 12.47
C ASP A 409 32.81 9.69 10.98
N ARG A 410 31.56 9.79 10.50
CA ARG A 410 31.19 9.57 9.09
C ARG A 410 31.68 10.68 8.16
N LEU A 411 31.56 11.94 8.57
CA LEU A 411 32.06 13.10 7.81
C LEU A 411 33.59 13.08 7.75
N THR A 412 34.25 12.80 8.87
CA THR A 412 35.72 12.66 8.91
C THR A 412 36.19 11.53 7.99
N LEU A 413 35.51 10.38 8.02
CA LEU A 413 35.81 9.28 7.10
C LEU A 413 35.58 9.70 5.65
N LEU A 414 34.47 10.37 5.34
CA LEU A 414 34.16 10.86 3.99
C LEU A 414 35.24 11.83 3.50
N GLU A 415 35.63 12.81 4.31
CA GLU A 415 36.70 13.78 3.99
C GLU A 415 38.03 13.08 3.72
N ALA A 416 38.42 12.12 4.57
CA ALA A 416 39.63 11.33 4.37
C ALA A 416 39.59 10.50 3.07
N GLN A 417 38.44 9.90 2.75
CA GLN A 417 38.26 9.16 1.51
C GLN A 417 38.27 10.08 0.28
N LEU A 418 37.61 11.24 0.34
CA LEU A 418 37.63 12.23 -0.74
C LEU A 418 39.04 12.80 -0.96
N ALA A 419 39.79 13.10 0.10
CA ALA A 419 41.19 13.53 -0.01
C ALA A 419 42.07 12.45 -0.64
N THR A 420 41.80 11.17 -0.34
CA THR A 420 42.50 10.03 -0.95
C THR A 420 42.15 9.90 -2.43
N VAL A 421 40.85 9.95 -2.77
CA VAL A 421 40.38 9.91 -4.17
C VAL A 421 40.95 11.08 -4.97
N ASN A 422 40.93 12.31 -4.45
CA ASN A 422 41.48 13.49 -5.14
C ASN A 422 42.98 13.34 -5.41
N ARG A 423 43.75 12.83 -4.43
CA ARG A 423 45.18 12.58 -4.60
C ARG A 423 45.44 11.53 -5.69
N MET A 424 44.69 10.43 -5.67
CA MET A 424 44.79 9.38 -6.68
C MET A 424 44.34 9.86 -8.05
N ALA A 425 43.30 10.69 -8.13
CA ALA A 425 42.82 11.27 -9.37
C ALA A 425 43.87 12.19 -10.02
N ALA A 426 44.49 13.06 -9.22
CA ALA A 426 45.54 13.96 -9.70
C ALA A 426 46.80 13.21 -10.16
N ALA A 427 47.10 12.07 -9.52
CA ALA A 427 48.20 11.18 -9.92
C ALA A 427 47.84 10.22 -11.06
N ASN A 428 46.58 10.22 -11.51
CA ASN A 428 46.02 9.26 -12.46
C ASN A 428 46.14 7.78 -12.00
N ASP A 429 46.11 7.57 -10.68
CA ASP A 429 46.24 6.28 -9.98
C ASP A 429 44.90 5.72 -9.47
N LEU A 430 43.77 6.30 -9.90
CA LEU A 430 42.46 5.78 -9.52
C LEU A 430 42.25 4.36 -10.09
N PRO A 431 41.82 3.39 -9.26
CA PRO A 431 41.55 2.05 -9.74
C PRO A 431 40.33 2.06 -10.66
N ASN A 432 40.51 1.59 -11.89
CA ASN A 432 39.46 1.46 -12.90
C ASN A 432 38.72 2.77 -13.23
N ALA A 433 39.34 3.92 -13.00
CA ALA A 433 38.75 5.21 -13.33
C ALA A 433 39.82 6.23 -13.67
N ILE A 434 39.51 7.14 -14.58
CA ILE A 434 40.34 8.28 -14.97
C ILE A 434 39.42 9.50 -15.04
N ILE A 435 39.88 10.65 -14.55
CA ILE A 435 39.17 11.92 -14.69
C ILE A 435 39.82 12.70 -15.85
N THR A 436 39.08 12.91 -16.93
CA THR A 436 39.51 13.69 -18.10
C THR A 436 38.72 14.99 -18.22
N GLU A 437 39.08 15.87 -19.16
CA GLU A 437 38.34 17.12 -19.42
C GLU A 437 36.86 16.89 -19.81
N SER A 438 36.56 15.73 -20.41
CA SER A 438 35.20 15.29 -20.74
C SER A 438 34.44 14.65 -19.56
N GLY A 439 35.05 14.58 -18.37
CA GLY A 439 34.46 14.03 -17.15
C GLY A 439 35.08 12.70 -16.69
N LEU A 440 34.35 11.98 -15.83
CA LEU A 440 34.77 10.70 -15.27
C LEU A 440 34.64 9.59 -16.32
N LYS A 441 35.75 8.94 -16.65
CA LYS A 441 35.79 7.72 -17.47
C LYS A 441 36.08 6.53 -16.56
N ILE A 442 35.11 5.63 -16.42
CA ILE A 442 35.29 4.36 -15.71
C ILE A 442 35.84 3.35 -16.73
N THR A 443 36.94 2.68 -16.40
CA THR A 443 37.49 1.59 -17.20
C THR A 443 36.46 0.45 -17.23
N PRO A 444 36.06 -0.04 -18.40
CA PRO A 444 35.22 -1.23 -18.49
C PRO A 444 35.85 -2.38 -17.68
N LEU A 445 35.02 -3.18 -17.01
CA LEU A 445 35.52 -4.37 -16.32
C LEU A 445 36.20 -5.29 -17.34
N ASP A 446 37.39 -5.80 -17.01
CA ASP A 446 38.02 -6.84 -17.81
C ASP A 446 37.09 -8.05 -17.88
N ALA A 447 36.93 -8.60 -19.08
CA ALA A 447 36.20 -9.84 -19.24
C ALA A 447 36.93 -10.92 -18.42
N ALA A 448 36.23 -11.48 -17.43
CA ALA A 448 36.78 -12.58 -16.60
C ALA A 448 37.02 -13.88 -17.40
N VAL A 449 36.71 -13.88 -18.70
CA VAL A 449 36.79 -15.01 -19.62
C VAL A 449 38.02 -14.82 -20.51
N PRO A 450 39.05 -15.69 -20.42
CA PRO A 450 40.18 -15.66 -21.35
C PRO A 450 39.72 -15.82 -22.80
N ASP A 451 40.41 -15.21 -23.77
CA ASP A 451 40.07 -15.32 -25.20
C ASP A 451 40.01 -16.79 -25.69
N THR A 452 40.82 -17.67 -25.10
CA THR A 452 40.80 -19.12 -25.36
C THR A 452 39.52 -19.80 -24.89
N ALA A 453 38.92 -19.31 -23.80
CA ALA A 453 37.63 -19.78 -23.32
C ALA A 453 36.49 -19.24 -24.20
N GLN A 454 36.62 -18.05 -24.78
CA GLN A 454 35.64 -17.54 -25.76
C GLN A 454 35.60 -18.42 -27.01
N ALA A 455 36.75 -18.84 -27.54
CA ALA A 455 36.80 -19.77 -28.67
C ALA A 455 36.12 -21.12 -28.37
N LEU A 456 36.27 -21.63 -27.14
CA LEU A 456 35.57 -22.85 -26.69
C LEU A 456 34.07 -22.62 -26.51
N ILE A 457 33.66 -21.46 -25.98
CA ILE A 457 32.24 -21.06 -25.87
C ILE A 457 31.60 -21.02 -27.25
N ASP A 458 32.27 -20.41 -28.24
CA ASP A 458 31.74 -20.29 -29.60
C ASP A 458 31.63 -21.67 -30.28
N GLN A 459 32.63 -22.54 -30.12
CA GLN A 459 32.57 -23.93 -30.61
C GLN A 459 31.46 -24.74 -29.93
N THR A 460 31.31 -24.59 -28.61
CA THR A 460 30.27 -25.28 -27.84
C THR A 460 28.88 -24.78 -28.24
N ALA A 461 28.72 -23.46 -28.41
CA ALA A 461 27.49 -22.82 -28.86
C ALA A 461 27.09 -23.28 -30.28
N MET A 462 28.06 -23.54 -31.17
CA MET A 462 27.79 -24.11 -32.50
C MET A 462 27.32 -25.58 -32.46
N ILE A 463 27.67 -26.33 -31.42
CA ILE A 463 27.27 -27.74 -31.25
C ILE A 463 25.92 -27.83 -30.52
N LEU A 464 25.55 -26.80 -29.76
CA LEU A 464 24.28 -26.74 -29.07
C LEU A 464 23.15 -26.47 -30.07
N PRO A 465 22.04 -27.24 -30.03
CA PRO A 465 20.89 -26.98 -30.87
C PRO A 465 20.31 -25.59 -30.55
N HIS A 466 19.90 -24.86 -31.58
CA HIS A 466 19.14 -23.63 -31.40
C HIS A 466 17.72 -23.95 -30.93
N VAL A 467 17.57 -24.11 -29.62
CA VAL A 467 16.26 -24.29 -28.96
C VAL A 467 15.61 -22.93 -28.73
N LYS A 468 14.29 -22.85 -28.90
CA LYS A 468 13.57 -21.63 -28.50
C LYS A 468 13.67 -21.50 -26.99
N ILE A 469 13.83 -20.27 -26.50
CA ILE A 469 13.91 -20.02 -25.05
C ILE A 469 12.68 -20.57 -24.30
N THR A 470 11.53 -20.61 -24.95
CA THR A 470 10.31 -21.23 -24.42
C THR A 470 10.42 -22.73 -24.22
N GLU A 471 11.14 -23.45 -25.09
CA GLU A 471 11.35 -24.90 -24.99
C GLU A 471 12.39 -25.22 -23.91
N LEU A 472 13.46 -24.43 -23.82
CA LEU A 472 14.45 -24.54 -22.73
C LEU A 472 13.80 -24.29 -21.36
N LEU A 473 12.93 -23.29 -21.26
CA LEU A 473 12.20 -22.99 -20.02
C LEU A 473 11.24 -24.13 -19.64
N LEU A 474 10.63 -24.82 -20.60
CA LEU A 474 9.80 -26.00 -20.33
C LEU A 474 10.64 -27.19 -19.84
N GLU A 475 11.82 -27.41 -20.42
CA GLU A 475 12.73 -28.49 -20.00
C GLU A 475 13.27 -28.26 -18.58
N VAL A 476 13.67 -27.02 -18.26
CA VAL A 476 14.08 -26.64 -16.90
C VAL A 476 12.91 -26.74 -15.91
N ASP A 477 11.69 -26.42 -16.35
CA ASP A 477 10.49 -26.63 -15.54
C ASP A 477 10.21 -28.12 -15.31
N GLU A 478 10.50 -29.01 -16.26
CA GLU A 478 10.37 -30.45 -16.05
C GLU A 478 11.32 -30.96 -14.96
N TRP A 479 12.55 -30.45 -14.92
CA TRP A 479 13.55 -30.87 -13.91
C TRP A 479 13.29 -30.29 -12.53
N THR A 480 12.85 -29.04 -12.46
CA THR A 480 12.77 -28.28 -11.19
C THR A 480 11.34 -28.11 -10.69
N GLY A 481 10.37 -28.17 -11.60
CA GLY A 481 8.96 -27.84 -11.38
C GLY A 481 8.75 -26.40 -10.95
N PHE A 482 9.59 -25.46 -11.37
CA PHE A 482 9.58 -24.09 -10.83
C PHE A 482 8.28 -23.33 -11.13
N THR A 483 7.60 -23.60 -12.25
CA THR A 483 6.35 -22.93 -12.64
C THR A 483 5.22 -23.16 -11.63
N ARG A 484 5.30 -24.22 -10.81
CA ARG A 484 4.31 -24.46 -9.73
C ARG A 484 4.29 -23.36 -8.67
N HIS A 485 5.33 -22.55 -8.61
CA HIS A 485 5.45 -21.44 -7.67
C HIS A 485 4.91 -20.12 -8.25
N PHE A 486 4.60 -20.08 -9.55
CA PHE A 486 3.99 -18.93 -10.25
C PHE A 486 2.47 -19.11 -10.32
N THR A 487 1.83 -19.06 -9.15
CA THR A 487 0.38 -19.17 -9.03
C THR A 487 -0.31 -17.85 -9.35
N HIS A 488 -1.52 -17.92 -9.92
CA HIS A 488 -2.35 -16.74 -10.18
C HIS A 488 -2.57 -15.94 -8.89
N LEU A 489 -2.15 -14.67 -8.90
CA LEU A 489 -2.05 -13.78 -7.72
C LEU A 489 -3.34 -13.69 -6.87
N LYS A 490 -4.50 -13.94 -7.48
CA LYS A 490 -5.81 -13.84 -6.80
C LYS A 490 -6.44 -15.18 -6.41
N SER A 491 -6.10 -16.28 -7.08
CA SER A 491 -6.77 -17.57 -6.86
C SER A 491 -5.84 -18.66 -6.31
N GLY A 492 -4.52 -18.48 -6.42
CA GLY A 492 -3.55 -19.51 -6.03
C GLY A 492 -3.51 -20.70 -7.01
N ASP A 493 -4.29 -20.66 -8.09
CA ASP A 493 -4.28 -21.70 -9.11
C ASP A 493 -2.99 -21.68 -9.90
N LEU A 494 -2.55 -22.87 -10.30
CA LEU A 494 -1.43 -23.03 -11.23
C LEU A 494 -1.82 -22.51 -12.62
N ALA A 495 -0.88 -21.83 -13.27
CA ALA A 495 -1.04 -21.44 -14.67
C ALA A 495 -1.27 -22.69 -15.55
N LYS A 496 -2.32 -22.66 -16.37
CA LYS A 496 -2.68 -23.78 -17.25
C LYS A 496 -1.76 -23.94 -18.45
N ASP A 497 -1.15 -22.83 -18.88
CA ASP A 497 -0.16 -22.80 -19.95
C ASP A 497 1.18 -22.41 -19.35
N LYS A 498 2.14 -23.35 -19.42
CA LYS A 498 3.48 -23.19 -18.84
C LYS A 498 4.38 -22.25 -19.64
N ILE A 499 4.01 -21.92 -20.88
CA ILE A 499 4.79 -21.07 -21.78
C ILE A 499 4.42 -19.58 -21.61
N CYS A 500 3.17 -19.32 -21.22
CA CYS A 500 2.63 -17.95 -21.05
C CYS A 500 2.42 -17.55 -19.57
N CYS A 501 3.04 -18.26 -18.63
CA CYS A 501 2.97 -18.03 -17.18
C CYS A 501 3.30 -16.59 -16.76
#